data_AF-A0A8S1F9T0-F1
#
_entry.id   AF-A0A8S1F9T0-F1
#
_cell.length_a   1.000
_cell.length_b   1.000
_cell.length_c   1.000
_cell.angle_alpha   90.00
_cell.angle_beta   90.00
_cell.angle_gamma   90.00
#
_symmetry.space_group_name_H-M   'P 1'
#
loop_
_entity.id
_entity.type
_entity.pdbx_description
1 polymer ?
#
loop_
_entity_poly.entity_id
_entity_poly.type
_entity_poly.pdbx_seq_one_letter_code
_entity_poly.pdbx_strand_id
1 'polypeptide(L)'
;MSQLECPTKAPAYYTFVLHTVAAVSVPVNVLALYLVWYNSPKSSKYRFCLLYVQICMFVTEIYMSVICPGYYFFPMLGGYSTSFLTAYISGHISAVFYLFVFCFELPAYLSCFLYRNVCVADLDPSRKPRKSLMYGFLMFTHIFPFATAFCIHLAKLTDEQAYQGLKTYFPKCMHVLTIQGFAYYEFRINVWIGIIGIVAVVFLFFTSSYFIYLTSDTIIILKNLKFHMSDQSFNMHKSALISLLLQCSIPVLVIILPIYFIGVVVAKDLHEYQEMATDSMFLLGSHSLLSSSILIISNPTYRLKVVEMLKKNLVFQTITLGKFKPKHELNSTFDGQQGPFGPQGFGGQQNAPGGFGGQQPDNGRPRGPPLPFLQNVTDEARKEFFEIVSNENLTIREIESQTAQWAQTNGVSDLYNEVQSNKTAFENEKKQNISTVISNVPSVQSSLQAIFDNKDQTQSQIRETIDNLHQQYPLEVDTLMQIGRPNHFEPEEQQGGAGGERNNKKKQNKNKNKKNKKNKNSDATDSE
;
A
#
# COMPACT_ATOMS: atom_id res chain seq x y z
N MET A 1 -25.31 40.84 -7.35
CA MET A 1 -24.76 39.49 -7.55
C MET A 1 -24.15 39.42 -8.94
N SER A 2 -22.85 39.66 -9.05
CA SER A 2 -22.11 39.53 -10.30
C SER A 2 -21.93 38.04 -10.61
N GLN A 3 -22.86 37.46 -11.37
CA GLN A 3 -22.69 36.11 -11.92
C GLN A 3 -21.40 36.08 -12.75
N LEU A 4 -20.43 35.26 -12.32
CA LEU A 4 -19.16 35.02 -12.99
C LEU A 4 -19.43 34.24 -14.29
N GLU A 5 -18.71 34.56 -15.37
CA GLU A 5 -18.83 33.87 -16.65
C GLU A 5 -18.22 32.46 -16.54
N CYS A 6 -18.86 31.47 -17.18
CA CYS A 6 -18.25 30.15 -17.26
C CYS A 6 -16.95 30.20 -18.08
N PRO A 7 -15.92 29.43 -17.70
CA PRO A 7 -14.70 29.33 -18.47
C PRO A 7 -14.98 28.73 -19.85
N THR A 8 -14.37 29.30 -20.89
CA THR A 8 -14.54 28.83 -22.28
C THR A 8 -13.76 27.56 -22.59
N LYS A 9 -12.70 27.29 -21.82
CA LYS A 9 -11.84 26.11 -21.92
C LYS A 9 -11.23 25.78 -20.56
N ALA A 10 -10.83 24.53 -20.38
CA ALA A 10 -10.10 24.11 -19.19
C ALA A 10 -8.76 24.87 -19.11
N PRO A 11 -8.34 25.31 -17.92
CA PRO A 11 -7.01 25.88 -17.73
C PRO A 11 -5.91 24.90 -18.18
N ALA A 12 -4.81 25.41 -18.75
CA ALA A 12 -3.72 24.58 -19.24
C ALA A 12 -3.11 23.67 -18.16
N TYR A 13 -3.12 24.11 -16.89
CA TYR A 13 -2.63 23.31 -15.78
C TYR A 13 -3.53 22.10 -15.48
N TYR A 14 -4.84 22.16 -15.77
CA TYR A 14 -5.81 21.17 -15.31
C TYR A 14 -5.51 19.77 -15.87
N THR A 15 -5.39 19.70 -17.19
CA THR A 15 -5.05 18.46 -17.90
C THR A 15 -3.62 17.99 -17.55
N PHE A 16 -2.68 18.92 -17.39
CA PHE A 16 -1.31 18.61 -17.00
C PHE A 16 -1.23 17.96 -15.60
N VAL A 17 -1.99 18.49 -14.63
CA VAL A 17 -2.06 17.94 -13.27
C VAL A 17 -2.70 16.55 -13.30
N LEU A 18 -3.81 16.35 -14.01
CA LEU A 18 -4.45 15.03 -14.12
C LEU A 18 -3.50 13.97 -14.71
N HIS A 19 -2.78 14.30 -15.78
CA HIS A 19 -1.81 13.37 -16.36
C HIS A 19 -0.60 13.13 -15.45
N THR A 20 -0.19 14.13 -14.66
CA THR A 20 0.86 13.95 -13.64
C THR A 20 0.41 13.02 -12.52
N VAL A 21 -0.83 13.17 -12.05
CA VAL A 21 -1.45 12.24 -11.09
C VAL A 21 -1.50 10.84 -11.68
N ALA A 22 -1.94 10.70 -12.95
CA ALA A 22 -1.95 9.41 -13.65
C ALA A 22 -0.54 8.79 -13.74
N ALA A 23 0.46 9.59 -14.08
CA ALA A 23 1.85 9.13 -14.24
C ALA A 23 2.42 8.54 -12.94
N VAL A 24 1.93 8.96 -11.77
CA VAL A 24 2.29 8.39 -10.47
C VAL A 24 1.35 7.26 -10.06
N SER A 25 0.04 7.44 -10.24
CA SER A 25 -1.00 6.51 -9.82
C SER A 25 -0.96 5.18 -10.59
N VAL A 26 -0.82 5.23 -11.91
CA VAL A 26 -0.81 4.06 -12.79
C VAL A 26 0.31 3.07 -12.43
N PRO A 27 1.59 3.48 -12.29
CA PRO A 27 2.65 2.56 -11.85
C PRO A 27 2.40 1.93 -10.48
N VAL A 28 1.85 2.68 -9.52
CA VAL A 28 1.57 2.16 -8.18
C VAL A 28 0.44 1.13 -8.21
N ASN A 29 -0.63 1.40 -8.97
CA ASN A 29 -1.72 0.44 -9.17
C ASN A 29 -1.23 -0.83 -9.90
N VAL A 30 -0.37 -0.70 -10.93
CA VAL A 30 0.24 -1.85 -11.61
C VAL A 30 1.13 -2.65 -10.67
N LEU A 31 1.94 -1.98 -9.85
CA LEU A 31 2.77 -2.64 -8.83
C LEU A 31 1.90 -3.38 -7.81
N ALA A 32 0.81 -2.78 -7.36
CA ALA A 32 -0.14 -3.42 -6.44
C ALA A 32 -0.78 -4.66 -7.08
N LEU A 33 -1.23 -4.59 -8.34
CA LEU A 33 -1.74 -5.74 -9.09
C LEU A 33 -0.70 -6.85 -9.21
N TYR A 34 0.55 -6.51 -9.54
CA TYR A 34 1.66 -7.46 -9.63
C TYR A 34 1.89 -8.17 -8.28
N LEU A 35 1.99 -7.41 -7.19
CA LEU A 35 2.22 -7.96 -5.85
C LEU A 35 1.05 -8.84 -5.39
N VAL A 36 -0.19 -8.43 -5.64
CA VAL A 36 -1.37 -9.23 -5.32
C VAL A 36 -1.37 -10.54 -6.11
N TRP A 37 -1.03 -10.52 -7.39
CA TRP A 37 -1.04 -11.70 -8.23
C TRP A 37 0.07 -12.70 -7.88
N TYR A 38 1.31 -12.22 -7.76
CA TYR A 38 2.50 -13.09 -7.64
C TYR A 38 2.94 -13.34 -6.20
N ASN A 39 2.70 -12.40 -5.27
CA ASN A 39 3.19 -12.48 -3.89
C ASN A 39 2.12 -12.84 -2.86
N SER A 40 0.85 -12.97 -3.26
CA SER A 40 -0.18 -13.53 -2.40
C SER A 40 -0.07 -15.06 -2.28
N PRO A 41 -0.39 -15.66 -1.12
CA PRO A 41 -0.40 -17.12 -0.98
C PRO A 41 -1.30 -17.79 -2.02
N LYS A 42 -0.74 -18.68 -2.85
CA LYS A 42 -1.46 -19.36 -3.94
C LYS A 42 -2.66 -20.20 -3.45
N SER A 43 -2.61 -20.67 -2.21
CA SER A 43 -3.67 -21.46 -1.56
C SER A 43 -4.87 -20.63 -1.10
N SER A 44 -4.76 -19.29 -1.06
CA SER A 44 -5.80 -18.43 -0.50
C SER A 44 -6.70 -17.85 -1.58
N LYS A 45 -7.99 -18.20 -1.53
CA LYS A 45 -9.03 -17.58 -2.39
C LYS A 45 -9.15 -16.07 -2.18
N TYR A 46 -8.64 -15.55 -1.06
CA TYR A 46 -8.58 -14.11 -0.76
C TYR A 46 -7.87 -13.28 -1.83
N ARG A 47 -6.88 -13.87 -2.53
CA ARG A 47 -6.12 -13.17 -3.56
C ARG A 47 -7.03 -12.65 -4.68
N PHE A 48 -8.11 -13.37 -5.00
CA PHE A 48 -9.05 -12.96 -6.04
C PHE A 48 -9.95 -11.81 -5.60
N CYS A 49 -10.33 -11.75 -4.32
CA CYS A 49 -11.07 -10.61 -3.76
C CYS A 49 -10.20 -9.35 -3.79
N LEU A 50 -8.93 -9.45 -3.36
CA LEU A 50 -7.99 -8.33 -3.46
C LEU A 50 -7.74 -7.92 -4.90
N LEU A 51 -7.56 -8.88 -5.82
CA LEU A 51 -7.37 -8.59 -7.24
C LEU A 51 -8.59 -7.87 -7.82
N TYR A 52 -9.81 -8.26 -7.44
CA TYR A 52 -11.02 -7.59 -7.89
C TYR A 52 -11.05 -6.10 -7.47
N VAL A 53 -10.71 -5.79 -6.21
CA VAL A 53 -10.58 -4.39 -5.76
C VAL A 53 -9.55 -3.64 -6.61
N GLN A 54 -8.37 -4.21 -6.79
CA GLN A 54 -7.28 -3.55 -7.50
C GLN A 54 -7.58 -3.35 -9.01
N ILE A 55 -8.28 -4.29 -9.64
CA ILE A 55 -8.72 -4.15 -11.03
C ILE A 55 -9.75 -3.01 -11.16
N CYS A 56 -10.75 -2.95 -10.29
CA CYS A 56 -11.74 -1.87 -10.32
C CYS A 56 -11.06 -0.50 -10.18
N MET A 57 -10.21 -0.34 -9.16
CA MET A 57 -9.45 0.89 -8.91
C MET A 57 -8.57 1.28 -10.11
N PHE A 58 -7.88 0.31 -10.71
CA PHE A 58 -7.03 0.55 -11.87
C PHE A 58 -7.84 0.98 -13.10
N VAL A 59 -8.98 0.34 -13.38
CA VAL A 59 -9.84 0.72 -14.50
C VAL A 59 -10.45 2.10 -14.27
N THR A 60 -10.91 2.43 -13.06
CA THR A 60 -11.39 3.77 -12.70
C THR A 60 -10.31 4.82 -12.96
N GLU A 61 -9.08 4.58 -12.50
CA GLU A 61 -7.93 5.50 -12.65
C GLU A 61 -7.59 5.73 -14.13
N ILE A 62 -7.43 4.66 -14.91
CA ILE A 62 -7.12 4.77 -16.33
C ILE A 62 -8.23 5.53 -17.06
N TYR A 63 -9.49 5.28 -16.70
CA TYR A 63 -10.61 5.96 -17.32
C TYR A 63 -10.63 7.46 -17.00
N MET A 64 -10.52 7.82 -15.72
CA MET A 64 -10.62 9.21 -15.25
C MET A 64 -9.39 10.05 -15.59
N SER A 65 -8.19 9.48 -15.57
CA SER A 65 -6.94 10.26 -15.65
C SER A 65 -6.27 10.18 -17.03
N VAL A 66 -6.61 9.17 -17.86
CA VAL A 66 -5.99 8.95 -19.18
C VAL A 66 -7.01 8.95 -20.32
N ILE A 67 -8.06 8.12 -20.26
CA ILE A 67 -8.98 7.93 -21.39
C ILE A 67 -9.89 9.14 -21.59
N CYS A 68 -10.63 9.52 -20.55
CA CYS A 68 -11.64 10.58 -20.60
C CYS A 68 -11.57 11.51 -19.38
N PRO A 69 -10.46 12.25 -19.16
CA PRO A 69 -10.40 13.29 -18.14
C PRO A 69 -11.55 14.28 -18.30
N GLY A 70 -12.34 14.46 -17.24
CA GLY A 70 -13.49 15.35 -17.21
C GLY A 70 -13.13 16.71 -16.62
N TYR A 71 -13.56 17.79 -17.27
CA TYR A 71 -13.56 19.14 -16.72
C TYR A 71 -15.00 19.55 -16.39
N TYR A 72 -15.23 19.99 -15.16
CA TYR A 72 -16.55 20.28 -14.61
C TYR A 72 -16.74 21.77 -14.35
N PHE A 73 -17.98 22.25 -14.41
CA PHE A 73 -18.32 23.67 -14.27
C PHE A 73 -19.12 23.97 -12.99
N PHE A 74 -18.72 23.40 -11.84
CA PHE A 74 -19.44 23.63 -10.59
C PHE A 74 -19.58 25.13 -10.27
N PRO A 75 -20.75 25.62 -9.81
CA PRO A 75 -21.92 24.88 -9.32
C PRO A 75 -22.86 24.34 -10.41
N MET A 76 -22.68 24.70 -11.68
CA MET A 76 -23.43 24.09 -12.78
C MET A 76 -23.03 22.61 -12.90
N LEU A 77 -24.00 21.70 -12.81
CA LEU A 77 -23.79 20.27 -13.02
C LEU A 77 -23.61 19.98 -14.51
N GLY A 78 -22.51 20.45 -15.07
CA GLY A 78 -22.13 20.22 -16.45
C GLY A 78 -20.63 20.13 -16.60
N GLY A 79 -20.21 19.58 -17.73
CA GLY A 79 -18.80 19.34 -18.01
C GLY A 79 -18.61 18.70 -19.37
N TYR A 80 -17.35 18.59 -19.77
CA TYR A 80 -16.94 17.90 -20.98
C TYR A 80 -15.64 17.15 -20.71
N SER A 81 -15.34 16.16 -21.54
CA SER A 81 -14.05 15.47 -21.48
C SER A 81 -12.98 16.28 -22.22
N THR A 82 -11.80 16.46 -21.63
CA THR A 82 -10.67 17.16 -22.24
C THR A 82 -9.82 16.26 -23.15
N SER A 83 -10.25 15.00 -23.35
CA SER A 83 -9.57 14.00 -24.17
C SER A 83 -9.69 14.27 -25.66
N PHE A 84 -8.73 13.73 -26.44
CA PHE A 84 -8.87 13.64 -27.90
C PHE A 84 -10.06 12.74 -28.31
N LEU A 85 -10.50 11.84 -27.42
CA LEU A 85 -11.65 10.96 -27.64
C LEU A 85 -13.00 11.66 -27.54
N THR A 86 -13.06 12.92 -27.10
CA THR A 86 -14.30 13.70 -27.01
C THR A 86 -14.98 13.89 -28.38
N ALA A 87 -14.24 13.70 -29.49
CA ALA A 87 -14.81 13.65 -30.82
C ALA A 87 -15.73 12.43 -31.06
N TYR A 88 -15.48 11.32 -30.37
CA TYR A 88 -16.18 10.06 -30.55
C TYR A 88 -17.08 9.71 -29.36
N ILE A 89 -16.75 10.19 -28.15
CA ILE A 89 -17.47 9.91 -26.92
C ILE A 89 -18.04 11.22 -26.37
N SER A 90 -19.37 11.33 -26.38
CA SER A 90 -20.07 12.43 -25.71
C SER A 90 -19.79 12.41 -24.20
N GLY A 91 -19.66 13.59 -23.57
CA GLY A 91 -19.47 13.71 -22.12
C GLY A 91 -20.57 13.01 -21.31
N HIS A 92 -21.78 12.88 -21.86
CA HIS A 92 -22.85 12.11 -21.21
C HIS A 92 -22.53 10.62 -21.13
N ILE A 93 -22.15 10.00 -22.25
CA ILE A 93 -21.74 8.59 -22.31
C ILE A 93 -20.51 8.36 -21.43
N SER A 94 -19.59 9.34 -21.45
CA SER A 94 -18.40 9.29 -20.61
C SER A 94 -18.75 9.25 -19.11
N ALA A 95 -19.67 10.10 -18.67
CA ALA A 95 -20.15 10.13 -17.29
C ALA A 95 -20.88 8.84 -16.88
N VAL A 96 -21.69 8.27 -17.79
CA VAL A 96 -22.38 6.98 -17.56
C VAL A 96 -21.37 5.86 -17.31
N PHE A 97 -20.36 5.74 -18.18
CA PHE A 97 -19.34 4.71 -18.05
C PHE A 97 -18.45 4.91 -16.82
N TYR A 98 -18.05 6.16 -16.54
CA TYR A 98 -17.26 6.48 -15.35
C TYR A 98 -17.98 6.05 -14.07
N LEU A 99 -19.24 6.46 -13.87
CA LEU A 99 -19.99 6.10 -12.68
C LEU A 99 -20.25 4.59 -12.58
N PHE A 100 -20.46 3.92 -13.71
CA PHE A 100 -20.59 2.46 -13.76
C PHE A 100 -19.37 1.77 -13.17
N VAL A 101 -18.16 2.10 -13.66
CA VAL A 101 -16.90 1.50 -13.17
C VAL A 101 -16.63 1.91 -11.72
N PHE A 102 -16.76 3.19 -11.39
CA PHE A 102 -16.52 3.70 -10.03
C PHE A 102 -17.41 3.01 -8.98
N CYS A 103 -18.68 2.75 -9.30
CA CYS A 103 -19.58 2.06 -8.39
C CYS A 103 -19.19 0.59 -8.11
N PHE A 104 -18.38 -0.07 -8.94
CA PHE A 104 -17.91 -1.44 -8.69
C PHE A 104 -16.88 -1.56 -7.55
N GLU A 105 -16.30 -0.44 -7.13
CA GLU A 105 -15.32 -0.42 -6.04
C GLU A 105 -15.94 -0.88 -4.71
N LEU A 106 -17.17 -0.47 -4.44
CA LEU A 106 -17.93 -0.86 -3.24
C LEU A 106 -18.18 -2.37 -3.14
N PRO A 107 -18.80 -3.05 -4.14
CA PRO A 107 -18.98 -4.49 -4.10
C PRO A 107 -17.64 -5.25 -4.08
N ALA A 108 -16.58 -4.71 -4.71
CA ALA A 108 -15.25 -5.30 -4.63
C ALA A 108 -14.71 -5.32 -3.19
N TYR A 109 -14.79 -4.20 -2.47
CA TYR A 109 -14.42 -4.18 -1.04
C TYR A 109 -15.30 -5.10 -0.22
N LEU A 110 -16.62 -5.12 -0.48
CA LEU A 110 -17.53 -5.98 0.27
C LEU A 110 -17.13 -7.45 0.14
N SER A 111 -16.71 -7.88 -1.04
CA SER A 111 -16.23 -9.25 -1.25
C SER A 111 -15.03 -9.61 -0.34
N CYS A 112 -14.11 -8.67 -0.11
CA CYS A 112 -12.96 -8.85 0.79
C CYS A 112 -13.39 -9.01 2.26
N PHE A 113 -14.26 -8.13 2.74
CA PHE A 113 -14.78 -8.20 4.12
C PHE A 113 -15.61 -9.45 4.35
N LEU A 114 -16.44 -9.82 3.37
CA LEU A 114 -17.26 -11.02 3.41
C LEU A 114 -16.40 -12.28 3.48
N TYR A 115 -15.40 -12.39 2.60
CA TYR A 115 -14.45 -13.51 2.61
C TYR A 115 -13.76 -13.66 3.97
N ARG A 116 -13.31 -12.53 4.54
CA ARG A 116 -12.65 -12.54 5.85
C ARG A 116 -13.57 -12.98 6.97
N ASN A 117 -14.80 -12.48 6.99
CA ASN A 117 -15.79 -12.90 7.96
C ASN A 117 -16.08 -14.41 7.85
N VAL A 118 -16.27 -14.95 6.64
CA VAL A 118 -16.49 -16.39 6.42
C VAL A 118 -15.31 -17.23 6.90
N CYS A 119 -14.08 -16.87 6.51
CA CYS A 119 -12.90 -17.63 6.91
C CYS A 119 -12.71 -17.67 8.43
N VAL A 120 -13.05 -16.60 9.14
CA VAL A 120 -12.96 -16.54 10.60
C VAL A 120 -14.14 -17.27 11.25
N ALA A 121 -15.35 -17.16 10.69
CA ALA A 121 -16.54 -17.86 11.17
C ALA A 121 -16.47 -19.38 10.95
N ASP A 122 -15.72 -19.86 9.95
CA ASP A 122 -15.48 -21.30 9.78
C ASP A 122 -14.68 -21.91 10.94
N LEU A 123 -13.95 -21.10 11.71
CA LEU A 123 -13.25 -21.50 12.92
C LEU A 123 -14.13 -21.53 14.18
N ASP A 124 -15.32 -20.89 14.15
CA ASP A 124 -16.28 -20.86 15.25
C ASP A 124 -17.69 -21.33 14.77
N PRO A 125 -18.04 -22.61 14.99
CA PRO A 125 -19.32 -23.17 14.57
C PRO A 125 -20.55 -22.42 15.12
N SER A 126 -20.41 -21.72 16.26
CA SER A 126 -21.53 -21.07 16.95
C SER A 126 -21.98 -19.76 16.30
N ARG A 127 -21.13 -19.16 15.46
CA ARG A 127 -21.35 -17.85 14.82
C ARG A 127 -21.37 -17.91 13.29
N LYS A 128 -21.65 -19.08 12.70
CA LYS A 128 -21.69 -19.22 11.24
C LYS A 128 -22.77 -18.32 10.62
N PRO A 129 -22.40 -17.39 9.72
CA PRO A 129 -23.35 -16.51 9.07
C PRO A 129 -24.24 -17.29 8.08
N ARG A 130 -25.49 -16.84 7.93
CA ARG A 130 -26.43 -17.44 6.97
C ARG A 130 -25.99 -17.12 5.54
N LYS A 131 -25.48 -18.13 4.82
CA LYS A 131 -24.99 -18.01 3.44
C LYS A 131 -25.96 -17.30 2.50
N SER A 132 -27.27 -17.58 2.59
CA SER A 132 -28.29 -16.93 1.75
C SER A 132 -28.35 -15.42 1.96
N LEU A 133 -28.24 -14.93 3.20
CA LEU A 133 -28.26 -13.49 3.48
C LEU A 133 -26.98 -12.83 2.95
N MET A 134 -25.83 -13.48 3.12
CA MET A 134 -24.54 -13.00 2.63
C MET A 134 -24.51 -12.86 1.11
N TYR A 135 -24.88 -13.91 0.38
CA TYR A 135 -24.95 -13.86 -1.08
C TYR A 135 -26.03 -12.90 -1.56
N GLY A 136 -27.16 -12.78 -0.84
CA GLY A 136 -28.19 -11.77 -1.12
C GLY A 136 -27.65 -10.33 -1.04
N PHE A 137 -26.94 -9.98 0.03
CA PHE A 137 -26.30 -8.66 0.16
C PHE A 137 -25.22 -8.42 -0.89
N LEU A 138 -24.42 -9.44 -1.20
CA LEU A 138 -23.42 -9.34 -2.27
C LEU A 138 -24.09 -9.07 -3.63
N MET A 139 -25.17 -9.78 -3.96
CA MET A 139 -25.91 -9.53 -5.21
C MET A 139 -26.54 -8.14 -5.22
N PHE A 140 -27.15 -7.71 -4.12
CA PHE A 140 -27.72 -6.36 -3.99
C PHE A 140 -26.67 -5.26 -4.26
N THR A 141 -25.46 -5.40 -3.74
CA THR A 141 -24.39 -4.43 -3.98
C THR A 141 -23.83 -4.46 -5.41
N HIS A 142 -23.92 -5.59 -6.12
CA HIS A 142 -23.53 -5.68 -7.54
C HIS A 142 -24.62 -5.17 -8.49
N ILE A 143 -25.89 -5.07 -8.06
CA ILE A 143 -26.96 -4.43 -8.84
C ILE A 143 -26.77 -2.91 -8.87
N PHE A 144 -26.17 -2.32 -7.83
CA PHE A 144 -26.01 -0.88 -7.69
C PHE A 144 -25.26 -0.19 -8.86
N PRO A 145 -24.09 -0.68 -9.35
CA PRO A 145 -23.43 -0.11 -10.53
C PRO A 145 -24.34 -0.02 -11.77
N PHE A 146 -25.13 -1.07 -12.04
CA PHE A 146 -26.05 -1.09 -13.18
C PHE A 146 -27.22 -0.14 -12.98
N ALA A 147 -27.79 -0.09 -11.78
CA ALA A 147 -28.87 0.83 -11.44
C ALA A 147 -28.41 2.30 -11.56
N THR A 148 -27.21 2.63 -11.06
CA THR A 148 -26.63 3.97 -11.18
C THR A 148 -26.40 4.35 -12.64
N ALA A 149 -25.81 3.45 -13.45
CA ALA A 149 -25.58 3.66 -14.87
C ALA A 149 -26.89 3.88 -15.64
N PHE A 150 -27.92 3.08 -15.34
CA PHE A 150 -29.24 3.22 -15.94
C PHE A 150 -29.90 4.55 -15.56
N CYS A 151 -29.87 4.93 -14.29
CA CYS A 151 -30.45 6.19 -13.84
C CYS A 151 -29.74 7.41 -14.47
N ILE A 152 -28.40 7.42 -14.57
CA ILE A 152 -27.71 8.55 -15.20
C ILE A 152 -27.96 8.58 -16.70
N HIS A 153 -28.11 7.44 -17.36
CA HIS A 153 -28.53 7.39 -18.76
C HIS A 153 -29.92 8.06 -18.96
N LEU A 154 -30.87 7.79 -18.06
CA LEU A 154 -32.18 8.45 -18.05
C LEU A 154 -32.13 9.93 -17.64
N ALA A 155 -31.04 10.38 -17.00
CA ALA A 155 -30.84 11.77 -16.63
C ALA A 155 -30.45 12.68 -17.81
N LYS A 156 -30.23 12.11 -19.01
CA LYS A 156 -29.94 12.90 -20.22
C LYS A 156 -31.06 13.89 -20.50
N LEU A 157 -30.70 15.16 -20.69
CA LEU A 157 -31.61 16.20 -21.18
C LEU A 157 -31.64 16.19 -22.72
N THR A 158 -32.79 16.55 -23.29
CA THR A 158 -32.86 16.90 -24.72
C THR A 158 -32.15 18.24 -24.97
N ASP A 159 -31.69 18.48 -26.19
CA ASP A 159 -30.95 19.70 -26.54
C ASP A 159 -31.78 20.96 -26.27
N GLU A 160 -33.09 20.90 -26.50
CA GLU A 160 -34.01 22.01 -26.20
C GLU A 160 -34.14 22.25 -24.69
N GLN A 161 -34.30 21.18 -23.90
CA GLN A 161 -34.36 21.29 -22.44
C GLN A 161 -33.04 21.82 -21.86
N ALA A 162 -31.90 21.38 -22.38
CA ALA A 162 -30.59 21.86 -21.97
C ALA A 162 -30.42 23.35 -22.30
N TYR A 163 -30.83 23.78 -23.49
CA TYR A 163 -30.82 25.19 -23.90
C TYR A 163 -31.68 26.06 -22.99
N GLN A 164 -32.94 25.66 -22.72
CA GLN A 164 -33.84 26.42 -21.86
C GLN A 164 -33.37 26.44 -20.41
N GLY A 165 -32.83 25.33 -19.90
CA GLY A 165 -32.26 25.24 -18.56
C GLY A 165 -31.08 26.20 -18.38
N LEU A 166 -30.12 26.18 -19.31
CA LEU A 166 -28.98 27.10 -19.29
C LEU A 166 -29.43 28.56 -19.42
N LYS A 167 -30.36 28.87 -20.32
CA LYS A 167 -30.88 30.23 -20.49
C LYS A 167 -31.56 30.76 -19.22
N THR A 168 -32.21 29.88 -18.47
CA THR A 168 -32.97 30.25 -17.25
C THR A 168 -32.06 30.39 -16.03
N TYR A 169 -31.17 29.42 -15.80
CA TYR A 169 -30.38 29.34 -14.56
C TYR A 169 -28.95 29.90 -14.73
N PHE A 170 -28.36 29.79 -15.92
CA PHE A 170 -26.97 30.17 -16.21
C PHE A 170 -26.85 30.98 -17.53
N PRO A 171 -27.54 32.13 -17.69
CA PRO A 171 -27.65 32.84 -18.97
C PRO A 171 -26.32 33.33 -19.54
N LYS A 172 -25.31 33.58 -18.69
CA LYS A 172 -23.96 33.98 -19.13
C LYS A 172 -23.10 32.81 -19.63
N CYS A 173 -23.52 31.58 -19.38
CA CYS A 173 -22.80 30.37 -19.76
C CYS A 173 -23.29 29.77 -21.07
N MET A 174 -24.15 30.44 -21.84
CA MET A 174 -24.72 29.88 -23.08
C MET A 174 -23.68 29.44 -24.10
N HIS A 175 -22.48 30.04 -24.09
CA HIS A 175 -21.39 29.66 -24.99
C HIS A 175 -20.91 28.21 -24.78
N VAL A 176 -21.13 27.59 -23.61
CA VAL A 176 -20.69 26.22 -23.33
C VAL A 176 -21.39 25.17 -24.20
N LEU A 177 -22.55 25.48 -24.78
CA LEU A 177 -23.24 24.61 -25.74
C LEU A 177 -22.46 24.44 -27.05
N THR A 178 -21.54 25.35 -27.35
CA THR A 178 -20.64 25.22 -28.51
C THR A 178 -19.48 24.26 -28.26
N ILE A 179 -19.22 23.87 -27.01
CA ILE A 179 -18.15 22.96 -26.65
C ILE A 179 -18.55 21.54 -27.04
N GLN A 180 -17.72 20.90 -27.86
CA GLN A 180 -17.96 19.53 -28.30
C GLN A 180 -17.96 18.56 -27.11
N GLY A 181 -18.96 17.68 -27.07
CA GLY A 181 -19.08 16.68 -26.02
C GLY A 181 -19.52 17.23 -24.66
N PHE A 182 -19.98 18.47 -24.59
CA PHE A 182 -20.57 19.04 -23.38
C PHE A 182 -21.82 18.27 -22.95
N ALA A 183 -21.91 18.01 -21.64
CA ALA A 183 -23.08 17.43 -21.00
C ALA A 183 -23.51 18.30 -19.83
N TYR A 184 -24.82 18.47 -19.67
CA TYR A 184 -25.44 19.27 -18.62
C TYR A 184 -26.59 18.51 -17.98
N TYR A 185 -26.72 18.64 -16.67
CA TYR A 185 -27.75 18.03 -15.86
C TYR A 185 -28.40 19.08 -14.97
N GLU A 186 -29.73 18.99 -14.83
CA GLU A 186 -30.51 19.92 -14.02
C GLU A 186 -31.64 19.15 -13.34
N PHE A 187 -31.58 19.05 -12.01
CA PHE A 187 -32.51 18.23 -11.23
C PHE A 187 -33.94 18.76 -11.26
N ARG A 188 -34.11 20.07 -11.54
CA ARG A 188 -35.43 20.72 -11.68
C ARG A 188 -36.14 20.34 -12.99
N ILE A 189 -35.39 20.01 -14.04
CA ILE A 189 -35.94 19.63 -15.34
C ILE A 189 -36.05 18.11 -15.44
N ASN A 190 -34.99 17.40 -15.03
CA ASN A 190 -34.96 15.95 -15.02
C ASN A 190 -34.61 15.44 -13.63
N VAL A 191 -35.61 14.86 -12.95
CA VAL A 191 -35.51 14.41 -11.56
C VAL A 191 -34.55 13.23 -11.37
N TRP A 192 -34.18 12.50 -12.43
CA TRP A 192 -33.34 11.30 -12.35
C TRP A 192 -31.99 11.58 -11.67
N ILE A 193 -31.38 12.74 -11.91
CA ILE A 193 -30.11 13.11 -11.24
C ILE A 193 -30.29 13.28 -9.72
N GLY A 194 -31.43 13.82 -9.27
CA GLY A 194 -31.77 13.95 -7.86
C GLY A 194 -32.08 12.60 -7.22
N ILE A 195 -32.79 11.72 -7.94
CA ILE A 195 -33.06 10.34 -7.52
C ILE A 195 -31.75 9.59 -7.27
N ILE A 196 -30.76 9.71 -8.17
CA ILE A 196 -29.44 9.07 -8.00
C ILE A 196 -28.79 9.52 -6.69
N GLY A 197 -28.81 10.82 -6.39
CA GLY A 197 -28.25 11.36 -5.15
C GLY A 197 -28.91 10.75 -3.90
N ILE A 198 -30.24 10.70 -3.86
CA ILE A 198 -30.99 10.13 -2.73
C ILE A 198 -30.72 8.62 -2.60
N VAL A 199 -30.81 7.88 -3.71
CA VAL A 199 -30.56 6.43 -3.74
C VAL A 199 -29.13 6.12 -3.30
N ALA A 200 -28.15 6.89 -3.75
CA ALA A 200 -26.76 6.73 -3.34
C ALA A 200 -26.58 6.92 -1.83
N VAL A 201 -27.18 7.94 -1.22
CA VAL A 201 -27.12 8.17 0.23
C VAL A 201 -27.72 7.01 1.01
N VAL A 202 -28.92 6.56 0.63
CA VAL A 202 -29.61 5.43 1.28
C VAL A 202 -28.79 4.14 1.11
N PHE A 203 -28.30 3.87 -0.09
CA PHE A 203 -27.48 2.69 -0.38
C PHE A 203 -26.16 2.68 0.41
N LEU A 204 -25.47 3.82 0.49
CA LEU A 204 -24.24 3.99 1.27
C LEU A 204 -24.49 3.78 2.77
N PHE A 205 -25.63 4.23 3.30
CA PHE A 205 -26.02 3.98 4.70
C PHE A 205 -26.20 2.49 5.00
N PHE A 206 -26.94 1.75 4.16
CA PHE A 206 -27.10 0.30 4.34
C PHE A 206 -25.78 -0.46 4.17
N THR A 207 -25.00 -0.10 3.16
CA THR A 207 -23.73 -0.78 2.85
C THR A 207 -22.68 -0.51 3.93
N SER A 208 -22.55 0.72 4.42
CA SER A 208 -21.64 1.07 5.52
C SER A 208 -22.03 0.37 6.83
N SER A 209 -23.32 0.29 7.14
CA SER A 209 -23.83 -0.47 8.28
C SER A 209 -23.44 -1.94 8.21
N TYR A 210 -23.51 -2.53 7.00
CA TYR A 210 -23.12 -3.92 6.76
C TYR A 210 -21.60 -4.13 6.87
N PHE A 211 -20.78 -3.20 6.36
CA PHE A 211 -19.32 -3.22 6.55
C PHE A 211 -18.94 -3.18 8.04
N ILE A 212 -19.60 -2.31 8.82
CA ILE A 212 -19.39 -2.20 10.27
C ILE A 212 -19.79 -3.50 10.96
N TYR A 213 -20.93 -4.09 10.59
CA TYR A 213 -21.37 -5.38 11.11
C TYR A 213 -20.35 -6.49 10.83
N LEU A 214 -19.92 -6.67 9.58
CA LEU A 214 -18.95 -7.71 9.20
C LEU A 214 -17.61 -7.53 9.92
N THR A 215 -17.14 -6.29 10.02
CA THR A 215 -15.91 -5.95 10.74
C THR A 215 -16.04 -6.29 12.22
N SER A 216 -17.13 -5.84 12.86
CA SER A 216 -17.37 -6.04 14.28
C SER A 216 -17.48 -7.52 14.62
N ASP A 217 -18.23 -8.28 13.82
CA ASP A 217 -18.37 -9.72 14.01
C ASP A 217 -17.03 -10.45 13.83
N THR A 218 -16.24 -10.10 12.81
CA THR A 218 -14.89 -10.66 12.61
C THR A 218 -13.97 -10.37 13.80
N ILE A 219 -14.01 -9.16 14.36
CA ILE A 219 -13.22 -8.79 15.55
C ILE A 219 -13.69 -9.58 16.79
N ILE A 220 -15.00 -9.73 16.98
CA ILE A 220 -15.56 -10.48 18.12
C ILE A 220 -15.14 -11.95 18.04
N ILE A 221 -15.27 -12.59 16.88
CA ILE A 221 -14.85 -13.98 16.69
C ILE A 221 -13.34 -14.12 16.89
N LEU A 222 -12.52 -13.22 16.33
CA LEU A 222 -11.07 -13.22 16.55
C LEU A 222 -10.70 -13.08 18.04
N LYS A 223 -11.40 -12.24 18.81
CA LYS A 223 -11.19 -12.09 20.25
C LYS A 223 -11.50 -13.37 21.02
N ASN A 224 -12.57 -14.08 20.64
CA ASN A 224 -12.94 -15.34 21.27
C ASN A 224 -11.94 -16.46 20.93
N LEU A 225 -11.46 -16.50 19.67
CA LEU A 225 -10.51 -17.49 19.19
C LEU A 225 -9.07 -17.25 19.68
N LYS A 226 -8.77 -16.09 20.28
CA LYS A 226 -7.44 -15.77 20.79
C LYS A 226 -6.88 -16.84 21.74
N PHE A 227 -7.73 -17.47 22.54
CA PHE A 227 -7.31 -18.50 23.51
C PHE A 227 -6.99 -19.86 22.88
N HIS A 228 -7.42 -20.10 21.64
CA HIS A 228 -7.27 -21.40 20.96
C HIS A 228 -6.33 -21.34 19.75
N MET A 229 -5.93 -20.16 19.32
CA MET A 229 -5.08 -19.94 18.14
C MET A 229 -3.66 -19.55 18.56
N SER A 230 -2.65 -19.99 17.80
CA SER A 230 -1.27 -19.54 18.01
C SER A 230 -1.14 -18.04 17.75
N ASP A 231 -0.22 -17.38 18.47
CA ASP A 231 0.00 -15.93 18.35
C ASP A 231 0.37 -15.50 16.93
N GLN A 232 1.09 -16.35 16.19
CA GLN A 232 1.45 -16.09 14.80
C GLN A 232 0.22 -16.00 13.90
N SER A 233 -0.70 -16.96 13.98
CA SER A 233 -1.92 -16.99 13.18
C SER A 233 -2.87 -15.85 13.57
N PHE A 234 -3.00 -15.55 14.86
CA PHE A 234 -3.81 -14.43 15.34
C PHE A 234 -3.30 -13.08 14.82
N ASN A 235 -1.98 -12.84 14.93
CA ASN A 235 -1.37 -11.60 14.44
C ASN A 235 -1.49 -11.46 12.91
N MET A 236 -1.41 -12.56 12.16
CA MET A 236 -1.66 -12.55 10.72
C MET A 236 -3.10 -12.11 10.40
N HIS A 237 -4.11 -12.68 11.06
CA HIS A 237 -5.51 -12.30 10.84
C HIS A 237 -5.80 -10.85 11.27
N LYS A 238 -5.26 -10.42 12.42
CA LYS A 238 -5.38 -9.05 12.92
C LYS A 238 -4.75 -8.03 11.96
N SER A 239 -3.51 -8.27 11.54
CA SER A 239 -2.79 -7.38 10.62
C SER A 239 -3.50 -7.27 9.26
N ALA A 240 -3.98 -8.39 8.72
CA ALA A 240 -4.75 -8.39 7.47
C ALA A 240 -6.08 -7.63 7.57
N LEU A 241 -6.78 -7.73 8.72
CA LEU A 241 -8.02 -6.98 8.94
C LEU A 241 -7.77 -5.47 9.08
N ILE A 242 -6.73 -5.06 9.82
CA ILE A 242 -6.32 -3.66 9.94
C ILE A 242 -5.94 -3.09 8.57
N SER A 243 -5.16 -3.83 7.79
CA SER A 243 -4.79 -3.47 6.43
C SER A 243 -6.03 -3.22 5.55
N LEU A 244 -7.02 -4.11 5.59
CA LEU A 244 -8.27 -3.97 4.84
C LEU A 244 -9.11 -2.77 5.30
N LEU A 245 -9.16 -2.52 6.62
CA LEU A 245 -9.84 -1.34 7.17
C LEU A 245 -9.19 -0.04 6.70
N LEU A 246 -7.86 0.04 6.73
CA LEU A 246 -7.14 1.23 6.26
C LEU A 246 -7.35 1.44 4.75
N GLN A 247 -7.30 0.37 3.95
CA GLN A 247 -7.54 0.43 2.49
C GLN A 247 -8.95 0.89 2.13
N CYS A 248 -9.95 0.63 2.98
CA CYS A 248 -11.31 1.07 2.75
C CYS A 248 -11.55 2.48 3.32
N SER A 249 -11.20 2.73 4.58
CA SER A 249 -11.55 3.97 5.27
C SER A 249 -10.82 5.19 4.72
N ILE A 250 -9.51 5.09 4.44
CA ILE A 250 -8.73 6.26 4.03
C ILE A 250 -9.14 6.75 2.62
N PRO A 251 -9.27 5.90 1.59
CA PRO A 251 -9.75 6.36 0.28
C PRO A 251 -11.20 6.88 0.32
N VAL A 252 -12.08 6.27 1.13
CA VAL A 252 -13.46 6.77 1.31
C VAL A 252 -13.46 8.19 1.88
N LEU A 253 -12.58 8.51 2.83
CA LEU A 253 -12.45 9.88 3.34
C LEU A 253 -12.02 10.86 2.24
N VAL A 254 -11.04 10.48 1.43
CA VAL A 254 -10.55 11.30 0.30
C VAL A 254 -11.60 11.47 -0.79
N ILE A 255 -12.56 10.55 -0.92
CA ILE A 255 -13.71 10.66 -1.83
C ILE A 255 -14.81 11.56 -1.25
N ILE A 256 -15.16 11.36 0.03
CA ILE A 256 -16.28 12.08 0.67
C ILE A 256 -15.98 13.57 0.81
N LEU A 257 -14.74 13.95 1.11
CA LEU A 257 -14.38 15.36 1.33
C LEU A 257 -14.62 16.24 0.08
N PRO A 258 -14.12 15.92 -1.13
CA PRO A 258 -14.44 16.64 -2.36
C PRO A 258 -15.93 16.63 -2.70
N ILE A 259 -16.61 15.47 -2.58
CA ILE A 259 -18.04 15.36 -2.89
C ILE A 259 -18.87 16.26 -1.97
N TYR A 260 -18.56 16.28 -0.67
CA TYR A 260 -19.21 17.16 0.29
C TYR A 260 -18.98 18.63 -0.06
N PHE A 261 -17.72 18.99 -0.36
CA PHE A 261 -17.37 20.36 -0.75
C PHE A 261 -18.12 20.81 -2.00
N ILE A 262 -18.12 20.00 -3.06
CA ILE A 262 -18.90 20.24 -4.28
C ILE A 262 -20.39 20.34 -3.98
N GLY A 263 -20.92 19.43 -3.14
CA GLY A 263 -22.32 19.46 -2.73
C GLY A 263 -22.71 20.78 -2.07
N VAL A 264 -21.84 21.35 -1.22
CA VAL A 264 -22.06 22.67 -0.62
C VAL A 264 -22.00 23.79 -1.66
N VAL A 265 -21.02 23.75 -2.57
CA VAL A 265 -20.88 24.75 -3.65
C VAL A 265 -22.10 24.77 -4.56
N VAL A 266 -22.61 23.59 -4.94
CA VAL A 266 -23.81 23.42 -5.77
C VAL A 266 -25.07 23.84 -4.99
N ALA A 267 -25.23 23.42 -3.73
CA ALA A 267 -26.44 23.71 -2.97
C ALA A 267 -26.61 25.20 -2.61
N LYS A 268 -25.51 25.94 -2.52
CA LYS A 268 -25.50 27.38 -2.18
C LYS A 268 -25.21 28.29 -3.38
N ASP A 269 -25.10 27.75 -4.59
CA ASP A 269 -24.73 28.48 -5.81
C ASP A 269 -23.48 29.37 -5.63
N LEU A 270 -22.42 28.82 -5.01
CA LEU A 270 -21.22 29.57 -4.66
C LEU A 270 -20.24 29.67 -5.84
N HIS A 271 -20.49 30.61 -6.74
CA HIS A 271 -19.67 30.81 -7.95
C HIS A 271 -18.19 31.12 -7.68
N GLU A 272 -17.87 31.78 -6.56
CA GLU A 272 -16.49 32.14 -6.19
C GLU A 272 -15.59 30.92 -5.94
N TYR A 273 -16.19 29.77 -5.62
CA TYR A 273 -15.46 28.52 -5.33
C TYR A 273 -15.42 27.55 -6.52
N GLN A 274 -15.79 28.01 -7.72
CA GLN A 274 -15.85 27.16 -8.92
C GLN A 274 -14.52 26.47 -9.23
N GLU A 275 -13.40 27.22 -9.25
CA GLU A 275 -12.07 26.66 -9.53
C GLU A 275 -11.68 25.62 -8.48
N MET A 276 -11.85 25.96 -7.19
CA MET A 276 -11.56 25.06 -6.09
C MET A 276 -12.41 23.79 -6.11
N ALA A 277 -13.71 23.90 -6.45
CA ALA A 277 -14.62 22.76 -6.55
C ALA A 277 -14.20 21.84 -7.69
N THR A 278 -13.79 22.40 -8.82
CA THR A 278 -13.32 21.65 -9.99
C THR A 278 -11.97 20.98 -9.74
N ASP A 279 -11.04 21.68 -9.08
CA ASP A 279 -9.72 21.17 -8.72
C ASP A 279 -9.80 20.13 -7.58
N SER A 280 -10.85 20.14 -6.76
CA SER A 280 -11.09 19.08 -5.76
C SER A 280 -11.27 17.69 -6.39
N MET A 281 -11.55 17.61 -7.69
CA MET A 281 -11.59 16.36 -8.45
C MET A 281 -10.22 15.69 -8.56
N PHE A 282 -9.11 16.41 -8.38
CA PHE A 282 -7.78 15.81 -8.29
C PHE A 282 -7.64 14.93 -7.04
N LEU A 283 -8.21 15.36 -5.92
CA LEU A 283 -8.28 14.56 -4.70
C LEU A 283 -9.15 13.33 -4.93
N LEU A 284 -10.31 13.49 -5.58
CA LEU A 284 -11.15 12.37 -5.95
C LEU A 284 -10.38 11.37 -6.83
N GLY A 285 -9.63 11.81 -7.84
CA GLY A 285 -8.81 10.92 -8.67
C GLY A 285 -7.70 10.19 -7.90
N SER A 286 -7.16 10.79 -6.83
CA SER A 286 -6.07 10.19 -6.05
C SER A 286 -6.46 9.00 -5.15
N HIS A 287 -7.76 8.67 -5.03
CA HIS A 287 -8.23 7.61 -4.13
C HIS A 287 -7.63 6.23 -4.45
N SER A 288 -7.42 5.93 -5.74
CA SER A 288 -6.87 4.64 -6.19
C SER A 288 -5.41 4.47 -5.76
N LEU A 289 -4.59 5.51 -5.98
CA LEU A 289 -3.19 5.60 -5.55
C LEU A 289 -3.07 5.38 -4.05
N LEU A 290 -3.95 6.01 -3.27
CA LEU A 290 -3.94 5.91 -1.82
C LEU A 290 -4.29 4.50 -1.35
N SER A 291 -5.33 3.89 -1.92
CA SER A 291 -5.71 2.50 -1.62
C SER A 291 -4.55 1.52 -1.88
N SER A 292 -3.98 1.59 -3.08
CA SER A 292 -2.88 0.71 -3.52
C SER A 292 -1.61 0.92 -2.69
N SER A 293 -1.29 2.16 -2.33
CA SER A 293 -0.17 2.48 -1.44
C SER A 293 -0.37 1.89 -0.05
N ILE A 294 -1.56 2.02 0.53
CA ILE A 294 -1.88 1.44 1.84
C ILE A 294 -1.79 -0.07 1.79
N LEU A 295 -2.29 -0.73 0.75
CA LEU A 295 -2.17 -2.18 0.57
C LEU A 295 -0.71 -2.64 0.62
N ILE A 296 0.17 -1.95 -0.11
CA ILE A 296 1.60 -2.27 -0.17
C ILE A 296 2.28 -2.05 1.19
N ILE A 297 2.02 -0.91 1.83
CA ILE A 297 2.70 -0.51 3.09
C ILE A 297 2.24 -1.37 4.26
N SER A 298 0.94 -1.66 4.34
CA SER A 298 0.32 -2.39 5.46
C SER A 298 0.53 -3.90 5.40
N ASN A 299 0.81 -4.47 4.22
CA ASN A 299 1.09 -5.89 4.07
C ASN A 299 2.61 -6.17 4.20
N PRO A 300 3.06 -6.90 5.23
CA PRO A 300 4.48 -7.12 5.48
C PRO A 300 5.19 -7.85 4.33
N THR A 301 4.53 -8.83 3.68
CA THR A 301 5.10 -9.57 2.55
C THR A 301 5.33 -8.66 1.35
N TYR A 302 4.39 -7.77 1.07
CA TYR A 302 4.49 -6.84 -0.06
C TYR A 302 5.55 -5.77 0.20
N ARG A 303 5.56 -5.19 1.41
CA ARG A 303 6.56 -4.20 1.81
C ARG A 303 7.98 -4.73 1.71
N LEU A 304 8.23 -5.94 2.21
CA LEU A 304 9.55 -6.57 2.11
C LEU A 304 9.98 -6.76 0.65
N LYS A 305 9.06 -7.18 -0.22
CA LYS A 305 9.38 -7.37 -1.64
C LYS A 305 9.66 -6.06 -2.37
N VAL A 306 8.91 -5.01 -2.08
CA VAL A 306 9.16 -3.67 -2.65
C VAL A 306 10.51 -3.13 -2.18
N VAL A 307 10.83 -3.27 -0.89
CA VAL A 307 12.16 -2.87 -0.38
C VAL A 307 13.28 -3.68 -1.04
N GLU A 308 13.09 -4.97 -1.28
CA GLU A 308 14.05 -5.80 -2.02
C GLU A 308 14.27 -5.29 -3.45
N MET A 309 13.19 -4.96 -4.16
CA MET A 309 13.25 -4.39 -5.52
C MET A 309 13.99 -3.04 -5.54
N LEU A 310 13.67 -2.16 -4.58
CA LEU A 310 14.33 -0.85 -4.46
C LEU A 310 15.81 -0.99 -4.10
N LYS A 311 16.17 -1.88 -3.17
CA LYS A 311 17.57 -2.14 -2.79
C LYS A 311 18.39 -2.69 -3.96
N LYS A 312 17.84 -3.61 -4.76
CA LYS A 312 18.52 -4.11 -5.97
C LYS A 312 18.81 -2.98 -6.95
N ASN A 313 17.87 -2.06 -7.15
CA ASN A 313 18.05 -0.89 -8.01
C ASN A 313 19.03 0.14 -7.45
N LEU A 314 19.00 0.42 -6.14
CA LEU A 314 19.94 1.35 -5.49
C LEU A 314 21.36 0.82 -5.47
N VAL A 315 21.56 -0.48 -5.19
CA VAL A 315 22.89 -1.12 -5.27
C VAL A 315 23.43 -1.05 -6.70
N PHE A 316 22.58 -1.27 -7.71
CA PHE A 316 22.95 -1.09 -9.10
C PHE A 316 23.38 0.37 -9.40
N GLN A 317 22.63 1.36 -8.88
CA GLN A 317 22.96 2.80 -9.02
C GLN A 317 24.27 3.21 -8.31
N THR A 318 24.53 2.72 -7.10
CA THR A 318 25.75 3.02 -6.33
C THR A 318 26.99 2.41 -6.99
N ILE A 319 26.87 1.22 -7.59
CA ILE A 319 27.96 0.61 -8.36
C ILE A 319 28.26 1.42 -9.64
N THR A 320 27.25 2.03 -10.27
CA THR A 320 27.46 2.91 -11.43
C THR A 320 28.03 4.28 -11.10
N LEU A 321 27.70 4.88 -9.94
CA LEU A 321 28.17 6.23 -9.56
C LEU A 321 29.51 6.22 -8.80
N GLY A 322 29.87 5.13 -8.12
CA GLY A 322 31.15 5.00 -7.40
C GLY A 322 32.41 4.95 -8.27
N LYS A 323 32.27 4.94 -9.61
CA LYS A 323 33.40 4.97 -10.57
C LYS A 323 33.80 6.38 -11.04
N PHE A 324 33.11 7.44 -10.61
CA PHE A 324 33.53 8.84 -10.87
C PHE A 324 34.17 9.47 -9.63
N LYS A 325 35.38 8.99 -9.28
CA LYS A 325 36.32 9.78 -8.47
C LYS A 325 37.72 9.58 -9.07
N PRO A 326 38.24 10.53 -9.87
CA PRO A 326 39.57 10.40 -10.44
C PRO A 326 40.61 10.53 -9.33
N LYS A 327 41.58 9.60 -9.31
CA LYS A 327 42.82 9.71 -8.52
C LYS A 327 43.83 10.51 -9.33
N HIS A 328 44.18 11.69 -8.84
CA HIS A 328 45.40 12.47 -9.10
C HIS A 328 45.68 13.14 -7.73
N GLU A 329 46.87 13.18 -7.10
CA GLU A 329 48.26 12.98 -7.51
C GLU A 329 49.11 12.84 -6.22
N LEU A 330 50.34 12.34 -6.33
CA LEU A 330 51.25 11.98 -5.24
C LEU A 330 51.94 13.17 -4.52
N ASN A 331 52.14 12.98 -3.20
CA ASN A 331 53.28 13.35 -2.33
C ASN A 331 53.79 14.81 -2.19
N SER A 332 53.72 15.32 -0.95
CA SER A 332 54.89 15.85 -0.22
C SER A 332 54.63 15.96 1.30
N THR A 333 55.38 15.17 2.07
CA THR A 333 55.96 15.41 3.42
C THR A 333 55.38 16.51 4.32
N PHE A 334 54.93 16.15 5.54
CA PHE A 334 55.50 16.63 6.82
C PHE A 334 54.95 15.84 8.02
N ASP A 335 55.82 15.66 9.02
CA ASP A 335 55.73 14.79 10.18
C ASP A 335 54.64 15.10 11.23
N GLY A 336 54.23 14.04 11.94
CA GLY A 336 54.16 14.02 13.40
C GLY A 336 52.83 14.37 14.09
N GLN A 337 52.06 13.33 14.48
CA GLN A 337 51.76 12.98 15.88
C GLN A 337 50.59 11.97 15.98
N GLN A 338 50.67 11.15 17.04
CA GLN A 338 49.94 9.91 17.33
C GLN A 338 48.44 10.13 17.63
N GLY A 339 47.62 9.09 17.36
CA GLY A 339 46.12 9.07 17.37
C GLY A 339 45.44 9.10 18.77
N PRO A 340 44.25 8.48 19.01
CA PRO A 340 43.46 7.52 18.17
C PRO A 340 41.91 7.74 18.15
N PHE A 341 41.20 6.80 17.49
CA PHE A 341 39.73 6.55 17.38
C PHE A 341 38.95 7.37 16.32
N GLY A 342 38.25 6.81 15.32
CA GLY A 342 37.94 5.43 14.91
C GLY A 342 37.17 5.44 13.56
N PRO A 343 36.99 4.29 12.88
CA PRO A 343 36.38 4.19 11.55
C PRO A 343 34.88 3.85 11.61
N GLN A 344 34.08 4.41 10.70
CA GLN A 344 32.75 3.88 10.38
C GLN A 344 32.70 3.44 8.93
N GLY A 345 32.61 2.12 8.74
CA GLY A 345 32.30 1.45 7.49
C GLY A 345 31.37 0.26 7.73
N PHE A 346 30.62 -0.08 6.67
CA PHE A 346 30.03 -1.39 6.27
C PHE A 346 28.99 -2.05 7.22
N GLY A 347 27.96 -2.79 6.79
CA GLY A 347 27.61 -3.43 5.52
C GLY A 347 27.02 -4.85 5.78
N GLY A 348 26.14 -5.35 4.89
CA GLY A 348 25.70 -6.78 4.80
C GLY A 348 24.17 -6.98 4.76
N GLN A 349 23.42 -7.35 3.70
CA GLN A 349 23.54 -8.27 2.52
C GLN A 349 23.62 -9.77 2.88
N GLN A 350 22.56 -10.57 2.63
CA GLN A 350 22.28 -11.36 1.37
C GLN A 350 22.44 -12.89 1.64
N ASN A 351 21.84 -13.91 0.98
CA ASN A 351 21.01 -14.22 -0.22
C ASN A 351 20.35 -15.62 0.04
N ALA A 352 19.20 -16.12 -0.48
CA ALA A 352 18.63 -16.24 -1.85
C ALA A 352 19.42 -17.18 -2.79
N PRO A 353 18.88 -17.76 -3.91
CA PRO A 353 17.65 -17.40 -4.66
C PRO A 353 16.86 -18.55 -5.38
N GLY A 354 15.76 -18.16 -6.07
CA GLY A 354 15.01 -18.95 -7.06
C GLY A 354 14.93 -18.24 -8.44
N GLY A 355 14.34 -18.90 -9.44
CA GLY A 355 14.24 -18.42 -10.84
C GLY A 355 12.80 -18.34 -11.40
N PHE A 356 12.65 -17.58 -12.49
CA PHE A 356 11.64 -17.68 -13.56
C PHE A 356 12.08 -16.79 -14.73
N GLY A 357 12.08 -17.33 -15.95
CA GLY A 357 12.33 -16.60 -17.20
C GLY A 357 11.05 -16.27 -18.00
N GLY A 358 11.16 -15.24 -18.85
CA GLY A 358 10.21 -14.86 -19.90
C GLY A 358 10.72 -13.63 -20.68
N GLN A 359 11.08 -13.84 -21.95
CA GLN A 359 11.73 -12.91 -22.88
C GLN A 359 10.73 -11.94 -23.57
N GLN A 360 11.09 -10.65 -23.69
CA GLN A 360 10.99 -9.79 -24.90
C GLN A 360 11.46 -8.33 -24.63
N PRO A 361 11.77 -7.51 -25.67
CA PRO A 361 13.04 -6.77 -25.78
C PRO A 361 13.03 -5.37 -25.15
N ASP A 362 14.15 -5.01 -24.54
CA ASP A 362 14.37 -3.78 -23.80
C ASP A 362 14.82 -2.64 -24.73
N ASN A 363 13.95 -1.65 -24.94
CA ASN A 363 14.27 -0.40 -25.60
C ASN A 363 14.86 0.59 -24.58
N GLY A 364 16.18 0.80 -24.64
CA GLY A 364 16.79 2.11 -24.44
C GLY A 364 16.98 2.62 -23.00
N ARG A 365 17.42 1.80 -22.04
CA ARG A 365 18.01 2.33 -20.79
C ARG A 365 19.50 2.66 -20.99
N PRO A 366 20.02 3.79 -20.47
CA PRO A 366 21.45 4.07 -20.50
C PRO A 366 22.19 2.99 -19.68
N ARG A 367 22.97 2.14 -20.36
CA ARG A 367 23.83 1.16 -19.69
C ARG A 367 24.91 1.93 -18.93
N GLY A 368 25.04 1.66 -17.64
CA GLY A 368 26.16 2.16 -16.83
C GLY A 368 27.52 1.74 -17.41
N PRO A 369 28.62 2.41 -17.01
CA PRO A 369 29.94 2.15 -17.60
C PRO A 369 30.36 0.68 -17.39
N PRO A 370 30.88 0.01 -18.43
CA PRO A 370 31.24 -1.41 -18.37
C PRO A 370 32.30 -1.72 -17.29
N LEU A 371 32.37 -3.00 -16.87
CA LEU A 371 33.46 -3.51 -16.02
C LEU A 371 34.82 -3.21 -16.67
N PRO A 372 35.92 -3.05 -15.90
CA PRO A 372 37.20 -2.60 -16.46
C PRO A 372 37.70 -3.45 -17.63
N PHE A 373 37.59 -4.78 -17.54
CA PHE A 373 37.95 -5.71 -18.63
C PHE A 373 36.95 -5.72 -19.81
N LEU A 374 35.82 -5.01 -19.70
CA LEU A 374 34.80 -4.84 -20.75
C LEU A 374 34.84 -3.47 -21.44
N GLN A 375 35.76 -2.58 -21.03
CA GLN A 375 35.89 -1.23 -21.58
C GLN A 375 36.59 -1.21 -22.95
N ASN A 376 37.62 -2.05 -23.12
CA ASN A 376 38.47 -2.07 -24.31
C ASN A 376 38.17 -3.26 -25.25
N VAL A 377 37.04 -3.95 -25.07
CA VAL A 377 36.58 -5.05 -25.93
C VAL A 377 35.49 -4.57 -26.88
N THR A 378 35.31 -5.26 -28.01
CA THR A 378 34.25 -4.98 -28.98
C THR A 378 32.85 -5.11 -28.37
N ASP A 379 31.86 -4.48 -28.97
CA ASP A 379 30.47 -4.56 -28.49
C ASP A 379 29.92 -6.00 -28.60
N GLU A 380 30.38 -6.75 -29.60
CA GLU A 380 30.11 -8.18 -29.79
C GLU A 380 30.71 -9.01 -28.65
N ALA A 381 31.99 -8.79 -28.32
CA ALA A 381 32.65 -9.48 -27.21
C ALA A 381 31.98 -9.17 -25.86
N ARG A 382 31.51 -7.92 -25.67
CA ARG A 382 30.75 -7.54 -24.48
C ARG A 382 29.42 -8.28 -24.41
N LYS A 383 28.73 -8.45 -25.54
CA LYS A 383 27.47 -9.20 -25.61
C LYS A 383 27.69 -10.67 -25.27
N GLU A 384 28.72 -11.31 -25.82
CA GLU A 384 29.09 -12.69 -25.52
C GLU A 384 29.39 -12.90 -24.03
N PHE A 385 30.13 -11.99 -23.42
CA PHE A 385 30.39 -12.05 -21.98
C PHE A 385 29.09 -12.08 -21.17
N PHE A 386 28.14 -11.19 -21.49
CA PHE A 386 26.84 -11.14 -20.81
C PHE A 386 25.97 -12.36 -21.09
N GLU A 387 26.05 -12.97 -22.27
CA GLU A 387 25.36 -14.23 -22.58
C GLU A 387 25.89 -15.39 -21.74
N ILE A 388 27.20 -15.44 -21.47
CA ILE A 388 27.81 -16.48 -20.62
C ILE A 388 27.37 -16.29 -19.15
N VAL A 389 27.48 -15.08 -18.59
CA VAL A 389 27.15 -14.85 -17.17
C VAL A 389 25.66 -14.81 -16.85
N SER A 390 24.79 -14.62 -17.85
CA SER A 390 23.33 -14.66 -17.68
C SER A 390 22.73 -16.04 -17.95
N ASN A 391 23.55 -17.02 -18.31
CA ASN A 391 23.08 -18.37 -18.61
C ASN A 391 22.69 -19.11 -17.32
N GLU A 392 21.39 -19.29 -17.11
CA GLU A 392 20.82 -19.98 -15.95
C GLU A 392 21.10 -21.50 -15.93
N ASN A 393 21.54 -22.08 -17.05
CA ASN A 393 21.81 -23.51 -17.16
C ASN A 393 23.27 -23.88 -16.86
N LEU A 394 24.17 -22.89 -16.71
CA LEU A 394 25.58 -23.13 -16.38
C LEU A 394 25.80 -23.09 -14.87
N THR A 395 26.61 -24.00 -14.37
CA THR A 395 27.15 -23.92 -13.02
C THR A 395 28.14 -22.77 -12.91
N ILE A 396 28.36 -22.27 -11.69
CA ILE A 396 29.32 -21.17 -11.44
C ILE A 396 30.72 -21.52 -11.97
N ARG A 397 31.15 -22.78 -11.83
CA ARG A 397 32.45 -23.24 -12.34
C ARG A 397 32.51 -23.23 -13.87
N GLU A 398 31.41 -23.59 -14.54
CA GLU A 398 31.32 -23.54 -16.00
C GLU A 398 31.30 -22.09 -16.50
N ILE A 399 30.59 -21.19 -15.80
CA ILE A 399 30.63 -19.75 -16.07
C ILE A 399 32.06 -19.24 -15.95
N GLU A 400 32.75 -19.51 -14.83
CA GLU A 400 34.14 -19.06 -14.60
C GLU A 400 35.12 -19.59 -15.64
N SER A 401 34.96 -20.85 -16.05
CA SER A 401 35.77 -21.47 -17.11
C SER A 401 35.53 -20.78 -18.46
N GLN A 402 34.25 -20.59 -18.84
CA GLN A 402 33.88 -19.96 -20.11
C GLN A 402 34.26 -18.49 -20.15
N THR A 403 34.12 -17.74 -19.05
CA THR A 403 34.54 -16.33 -19.00
C THR A 403 36.06 -16.18 -18.96
N ALA A 404 36.80 -17.14 -18.39
CA ALA A 404 38.26 -17.17 -18.48
C ALA A 404 38.74 -17.43 -19.92
N GLN A 405 38.10 -18.37 -20.62
CA GLN A 405 38.38 -18.64 -22.03
C GLN A 405 38.00 -17.46 -22.93
N TRP A 406 36.87 -16.81 -22.64
CA TRP A 406 36.47 -15.56 -23.29
C TRP A 406 37.50 -14.44 -23.07
N ALA A 407 38.04 -14.30 -21.85
CA ALA A 407 39.03 -13.28 -21.53
C ALA A 407 40.37 -13.52 -22.27
N GLN A 408 40.77 -14.79 -22.46
CA GLN A 408 41.93 -15.17 -23.28
C GLN A 408 41.71 -14.81 -24.75
N THR A 409 40.53 -15.12 -25.28
CA THR A 409 40.17 -14.87 -26.69
C THR A 409 40.14 -13.36 -27.00
N ASN A 410 39.77 -12.54 -26.02
CA ASN A 410 39.65 -11.09 -26.17
C ASN A 410 40.86 -10.29 -25.63
N GLY A 411 41.94 -10.96 -25.23
CA GLY A 411 43.18 -10.30 -24.78
C GLY A 411 43.06 -9.50 -23.49
N VAL A 412 42.09 -9.81 -22.62
CA VAL A 412 41.82 -9.11 -21.35
C VAL A 412 42.05 -9.98 -20.11
N SER A 413 42.83 -11.06 -20.24
CA SER A 413 43.08 -12.03 -19.17
C SER A 413 43.65 -11.41 -17.89
N ASP A 414 44.56 -10.44 -17.98
CA ASP A 414 45.21 -9.85 -16.81
C ASP A 414 44.19 -9.05 -15.96
N LEU A 415 43.42 -8.17 -16.61
CA LEU A 415 42.34 -7.41 -15.97
C LEU A 415 41.21 -8.31 -15.45
N TYR A 416 40.91 -9.40 -16.16
CA TYR A 416 39.91 -10.38 -15.72
C TYR A 416 40.37 -11.13 -14.47
N ASN A 417 41.61 -11.61 -14.44
CA ASN A 417 42.18 -12.33 -13.30
C ASN A 417 42.33 -11.44 -12.06
N GLU A 418 42.68 -10.16 -12.22
CA GLU A 418 42.74 -9.19 -11.13
C GLU A 418 41.35 -8.99 -10.49
N VAL A 419 40.32 -8.80 -11.30
CA VAL A 419 38.94 -8.65 -10.81
C VAL A 419 38.45 -9.92 -10.11
N GLN A 420 38.79 -11.09 -10.64
CA GLN A 420 38.41 -12.37 -10.02
C GLN A 420 39.12 -12.58 -8.67
N SER A 421 40.41 -12.26 -8.57
CA SER A 421 41.17 -12.32 -7.32
C SER A 421 40.57 -11.41 -6.24
N ASN A 422 40.25 -10.17 -6.61
CA ASN A 422 39.62 -9.21 -5.69
C ASN A 422 38.24 -9.69 -5.21
N LYS A 423 37.46 -10.32 -6.10
CA LYS A 423 36.17 -10.94 -5.75
C LYS A 423 36.36 -12.09 -4.75
N THR A 424 37.30 -12.99 -5.00
CA THR A 424 37.59 -14.12 -4.10
C THR A 424 38.08 -13.65 -2.73
N ALA A 425 38.96 -12.64 -2.69
CA ALA A 425 39.43 -12.05 -1.44
C ALA A 425 38.28 -11.45 -0.62
N PHE A 426 37.41 -10.67 -1.26
CA PHE A 426 36.23 -10.08 -0.61
C PHE A 426 35.24 -11.13 -0.09
N GLU A 427 34.98 -12.19 -0.85
CA GLU A 427 34.12 -13.29 -0.40
C GLU A 427 34.71 -14.03 0.81
N ASN A 428 36.03 -14.25 0.82
CA ASN A 428 36.72 -14.90 1.93
C ASN A 428 36.70 -14.03 3.19
N GLU A 429 36.95 -12.72 3.06
CA GLU A 429 36.83 -11.75 4.16
C GLU A 429 35.41 -11.79 4.76
N LYS A 430 34.37 -11.74 3.91
CA LYS A 430 32.99 -11.81 4.36
C LYS A 430 32.66 -13.12 5.08
N LYS A 431 33.13 -14.26 4.56
CA LYS A 431 32.94 -15.58 5.20
C LYS A 431 33.61 -15.64 6.56
N GLN A 432 34.82 -15.09 6.69
CA GLN A 432 35.52 -15.00 7.97
C GLN A 432 34.75 -14.11 8.96
N ASN A 433 34.33 -12.92 8.54
CA ASN A 433 33.55 -12.00 9.39
C ASN A 433 32.23 -12.64 9.87
N ILE A 434 31.51 -13.34 9.00
CA ILE A 434 30.29 -14.07 9.37
C ILE A 434 30.61 -15.20 10.37
N SER A 435 31.67 -15.98 10.12
CA SER A 435 32.06 -17.07 11.00
C SER A 435 32.40 -16.58 12.41
N THR A 436 33.11 -15.46 12.52
CA THR A 436 33.45 -14.84 13.80
C THR A 436 32.20 -14.43 14.57
N VAL A 437 31.27 -13.73 13.91
CA VAL A 437 30.00 -13.32 14.53
C VAL A 437 29.21 -14.53 15.01
N ILE A 438 29.07 -15.56 14.18
CA ILE A 438 28.36 -16.80 14.55
C ILE A 438 29.02 -17.49 15.76
N SER A 439 30.35 -17.52 15.84
CA SER A 439 31.06 -18.13 16.96
C SER A 439 30.90 -17.37 18.27
N ASN A 440 30.67 -16.05 18.22
CA ASN A 440 30.46 -15.20 19.40
C ASN A 440 29.01 -15.22 19.90
N VAL A 441 28.03 -15.52 19.05
CA VAL A 441 26.60 -15.49 19.42
C VAL A 441 26.28 -16.35 20.67
N PRO A 442 26.74 -17.61 20.81
CA PRO A 442 26.41 -18.43 21.98
C PRO A 442 26.94 -17.88 23.32
N SER A 443 28.14 -17.29 23.31
CA SER A 443 28.73 -16.69 24.52
C SER A 443 28.00 -15.41 24.88
N VAL A 444 27.74 -14.53 23.91
CA VAL A 444 26.99 -13.27 24.11
C VAL A 444 25.56 -13.56 24.59
N GLN A 445 24.90 -14.59 24.05
CA GLN A 445 23.58 -15.03 24.51
C GLN A 445 23.61 -15.46 25.98
N SER A 446 24.62 -16.25 26.38
CA SER A 446 24.78 -16.71 27.76
C SER A 446 25.03 -15.53 28.72
N SER A 447 25.84 -14.56 28.30
CA SER A 447 26.09 -13.33 29.06
C SER A 447 24.84 -12.46 29.20
N LEU A 448 24.07 -12.26 28.13
CA LEU A 448 22.80 -11.54 28.18
C LEU A 448 21.80 -12.23 29.10
N GLN A 449 21.69 -13.56 29.03
CA GLN A 449 20.81 -14.33 29.91
C GLN A 449 21.22 -14.18 31.39
N ALA A 450 22.52 -14.27 31.70
CA ALA A 450 23.02 -14.06 33.06
C ALA A 450 22.72 -12.65 33.59
N ILE A 451 22.79 -11.62 32.73
CA ILE A 451 22.40 -10.25 33.08
C ILE A 451 20.89 -10.16 33.38
N PHE A 452 20.05 -10.77 32.56
CA PHE A 452 18.59 -10.71 32.76
C PHE A 452 18.06 -11.59 33.90
N ASP A 453 18.75 -12.70 34.21
CA ASP A 453 18.37 -13.60 35.29
C ASP A 453 18.85 -13.10 36.68
N ASN A 454 19.75 -12.11 36.72
CA ASN A 454 20.25 -11.52 37.95
C ASN A 454 19.24 -10.54 38.58
N LYS A 455 18.54 -11.00 39.62
CA LYS A 455 17.52 -10.22 40.34
C LYS A 455 18.08 -9.19 41.31
N ASP A 456 19.38 -9.19 41.56
CA ASP A 456 20.04 -8.28 42.50
C ASP A 456 20.50 -6.98 41.82
N GLN A 457 20.36 -6.86 40.49
CA GLN A 457 20.72 -5.66 39.74
C GLN A 457 19.55 -4.68 39.58
N THR A 458 19.87 -3.39 39.64
CA THR A 458 18.94 -2.30 39.28
C THR A 458 18.90 -2.11 37.76
N GLN A 459 17.82 -1.49 37.25
CA GLN A 459 17.67 -1.20 35.81
C GLN A 459 18.83 -0.37 35.23
N SER A 460 19.42 0.52 36.04
CA SER A 460 20.59 1.30 35.61
C SER A 460 21.83 0.43 35.43
N GLN A 461 22.04 -0.53 36.34
CA GLN A 461 23.17 -1.47 36.27
C GLN A 461 23.00 -2.48 35.13
N ILE A 462 21.76 -2.89 34.82
CA ILE A 462 21.45 -3.73 33.65
C ILE A 462 21.80 -3.00 32.35
N ARG A 463 21.44 -1.72 32.22
CA ARG A 463 21.81 -0.93 31.03
C ARG A 463 23.33 -0.81 30.88
N GLU A 464 24.01 -0.47 31.96
CA GLU A 464 25.48 -0.34 31.95
C GLU A 464 26.19 -1.66 31.58
N THR A 465 25.71 -2.79 32.09
CA THR A 465 26.27 -4.11 31.75
C THR A 465 25.99 -4.54 30.31
N ILE A 466 24.81 -4.19 29.77
CA ILE A 466 24.50 -4.40 28.35
C ILE A 466 25.36 -3.50 27.46
N ASP A 467 25.53 -2.23 27.81
CA ASP A 467 26.34 -1.27 27.05
C ASP A 467 27.81 -1.70 27.00
N ASN A 468 28.35 -2.22 28.11
CA ASN A 468 29.70 -2.80 28.16
C ASN A 468 29.83 -4.05 27.26
N LEU A 469 28.78 -4.88 27.18
CA LEU A 469 28.75 -6.04 26.28
C LEU A 469 28.63 -5.62 24.81
N HIS A 470 27.86 -4.57 24.53
CA HIS A 470 27.67 -3.98 23.19
C HIS A 470 28.96 -3.38 22.65
N GLN A 471 29.78 -2.74 23.50
CA GLN A 471 31.11 -2.24 23.09
C GLN A 471 32.04 -3.35 22.60
N GLN A 472 31.88 -4.58 23.10
CA GLN A 472 32.71 -5.72 22.71
C GLN A 472 32.11 -6.50 21.54
N TYR A 473 30.79 -6.60 21.47
CA TYR A 473 30.06 -7.42 20.48
C TYR A 473 28.83 -6.66 19.94
N PRO A 474 29.01 -5.58 19.18
CA PRO A 474 27.91 -4.68 18.82
C PRO A 474 26.86 -5.37 17.94
N LEU A 475 27.30 -6.17 16.96
CA LEU A 475 26.42 -6.84 16.00
C LEU A 475 25.64 -7.98 16.66
N GLU A 476 26.29 -8.77 17.50
CA GLU A 476 25.72 -9.91 18.22
C GLU A 476 24.69 -9.46 19.26
N VAL A 477 25.02 -8.42 20.04
CA VAL A 477 24.11 -7.85 21.05
C VAL A 477 22.89 -7.24 20.39
N ASP A 478 23.04 -6.43 19.34
CA ASP A 478 21.90 -5.83 18.63
C ASP A 478 20.96 -6.89 18.05
N THR A 479 21.53 -7.92 17.43
CA THR A 479 20.76 -9.02 16.83
C THR A 479 20.00 -9.80 17.90
N LEU A 480 20.66 -10.18 19.00
CA LEU A 480 20.04 -10.95 20.09
C LEU A 480 18.98 -10.14 20.84
N MET A 481 19.24 -8.85 21.10
CA MET A 481 18.27 -7.94 21.73
C MET A 481 17.05 -7.70 20.85
N GLN A 482 17.21 -7.64 19.52
CA GLN A 482 16.11 -7.54 18.58
C GLN A 482 15.25 -8.82 18.54
N ILE A 483 15.88 -9.99 18.61
CA ILE A 483 15.19 -11.29 18.65
C ILE A 483 14.47 -11.49 20.00
N GLY A 484 15.09 -11.09 21.10
CA GLY A 484 14.64 -11.34 22.48
C GLY A 484 13.59 -10.37 23.03
N ARG A 485 13.29 -9.25 22.36
CA ARG A 485 12.26 -8.30 22.82
C ARG A 485 10.85 -8.88 22.67
N PRO A 486 10.12 -9.17 23.77
CA PRO A 486 8.67 -9.26 23.68
C PRO A 486 8.13 -7.88 23.29
N ASN A 487 7.27 -7.80 22.28
CA ASN A 487 6.57 -6.56 21.92
C ASN A 487 5.58 -6.16 23.04
N HIS A 488 6.06 -5.64 24.17
CA HIS A 488 5.32 -4.78 25.11
C HIS A 488 6.23 -4.23 26.20
N PHE A 489 6.48 -2.92 26.17
CA PHE A 489 6.47 -2.04 27.33
C PHE A 489 6.28 -0.61 26.81
N GLU A 490 5.05 -0.11 26.88
CA GLU A 490 4.80 1.33 26.91
C GLU A 490 5.40 1.88 28.21
N PRO A 491 6.12 3.02 28.19
CA PRO A 491 6.50 3.69 29.43
C PRO A 491 5.26 4.36 30.02
N GLU A 492 4.86 3.92 31.22
CA GLU A 492 4.04 4.75 32.11
C GLU A 492 4.82 6.04 32.40
N GLU A 493 4.37 7.15 31.82
CA GLU A 493 4.78 8.48 32.24
C GLU A 493 4.33 8.73 33.68
N GLN A 494 5.30 8.84 34.59
CA GLN A 494 5.14 9.59 35.82
C GLN A 494 5.22 11.09 35.51
N GLN A 495 4.09 11.79 35.54
CA GLN A 495 4.03 13.17 36.04
C GLN A 495 2.78 13.35 36.90
N GLY A 496 2.98 13.98 38.06
CA GLY A 496 2.09 13.92 39.21
C GLY A 496 0.86 14.81 39.17
N GLY A 497 -0.02 14.56 40.13
CA GLY A 497 -1.17 15.39 40.46
C GLY A 497 -1.85 14.83 41.70
N ALA A 498 -1.66 15.51 42.83
CA ALA A 498 -2.27 15.20 44.11
C ALA A 498 -3.80 15.15 44.03
N GLY A 499 -4.42 14.18 44.72
CA GLY A 499 -5.83 14.28 45.13
C GLY A 499 -6.61 12.97 45.10
N GLY A 500 -6.99 12.48 46.28
CA GLY A 500 -8.25 11.77 46.45
C GLY A 500 -8.18 10.25 46.62
N GLU A 501 -7.88 9.80 47.84
CA GLU A 501 -8.43 8.55 48.37
C GLU A 501 -9.96 8.54 48.23
N ARG A 502 -10.51 7.50 47.57
CA ARG A 502 -11.58 6.61 48.10
C ARG A 502 -12.25 5.84 46.95
N ASN A 503 -12.58 4.59 47.28
CA ASN A 503 -13.51 3.67 46.59
C ASN A 503 -13.00 2.84 45.41
N ASN A 504 -12.42 1.66 45.70
CA ASN A 504 -12.94 0.43 45.05
C ASN A 504 -12.57 -0.92 45.71
N LYS A 505 -12.53 -1.03 47.05
CA LYS A 505 -12.46 -2.35 47.73
C LYS A 505 -13.82 -3.06 47.92
N LYS A 506 -14.88 -2.67 47.17
CA LYS A 506 -16.25 -3.20 47.38
C LYS A 506 -16.84 -4.09 46.27
N LYS A 507 -16.09 -4.52 45.25
CA LYS A 507 -16.63 -5.37 44.17
C LYS A 507 -16.04 -6.78 43.99
N GLN A 508 -15.13 -7.24 44.85
CA GLN A 508 -14.64 -8.64 44.79
C GLN A 508 -15.20 -9.59 45.86
N ASN A 509 -15.96 -9.11 46.86
CA ASN A 509 -16.57 -9.99 47.88
C ASN A 509 -18.04 -10.37 47.63
N LYS A 510 -18.62 -10.06 46.45
CA LYS A 510 -20.04 -10.38 46.15
C LYS A 510 -20.29 -11.60 45.26
N ASN A 511 -19.24 -12.22 44.68
CA ASN A 511 -19.40 -13.41 43.82
C ASN A 511 -18.90 -14.73 44.42
N LYS A 512 -18.22 -14.73 45.58
CA LYS A 512 -17.88 -15.97 46.31
C LYS A 512 -19.02 -16.49 47.21
N ASN A 513 -20.01 -15.65 47.58
CA ASN A 513 -21.14 -16.07 48.43
C ASN A 513 -22.42 -16.52 47.68
N LYS A 514 -22.41 -16.56 46.34
CA LYS A 514 -23.57 -17.04 45.55
C LYS A 514 -23.44 -18.48 45.03
N LYS A 515 -22.27 -19.12 45.20
CA LYS A 515 -22.02 -20.51 44.78
C LYS A 515 -22.18 -21.57 45.90
N ASN A 516 -22.23 -21.14 47.17
CA ASN A 516 -22.46 -22.05 48.31
C ASN A 516 -23.93 -22.15 48.78
N LYS A 517 -24.89 -21.52 48.09
CA LYS A 517 -26.33 -21.57 48.45
C LYS A 517 -27.23 -22.31 47.46
N LYS A 518 -26.64 -23.05 46.49
CA LYS A 518 -27.39 -23.84 45.49
C LYS A 518 -27.18 -25.36 45.59
N ASN A 519 -26.44 -25.85 46.59
CA ASN A 519 -26.20 -27.29 46.83
C ASN A 519 -26.87 -27.81 48.13
N LYS A 520 -28.00 -27.21 48.57
CA LYS A 520 -28.68 -27.68 49.79
C LYS A 520 -30.21 -27.67 49.80
N ASN A 521 -30.87 -27.59 48.64
CA ASN A 521 -32.34 -27.66 48.52
C ASN A 521 -32.77 -28.61 47.38
N SER A 522 -32.37 -29.87 47.49
CA SER A 522 -33.00 -30.99 46.77
C SER A 522 -32.92 -32.23 47.66
N ASP A 523 -33.57 -32.17 48.81
CA ASP A 523 -34.10 -33.31 49.54
C ASP A 523 -35.06 -32.77 50.61
N ALA A 524 -36.24 -33.39 50.73
CA ALA A 524 -37.37 -33.11 51.62
C ALA A 524 -38.53 -32.32 51.00
N THR A 525 -39.37 -33.06 50.26
CA THR A 525 -40.82 -32.83 50.16
C THR A 525 -41.46 -34.17 50.46
N ASP A 526 -41.98 -34.36 51.67
CA ASP A 526 -43.02 -35.33 52.04
C ASP A 526 -43.51 -35.04 53.47
N SER A 527 -44.78 -35.37 53.71
CA SER A 527 -45.59 -35.31 54.94
C SER A 527 -46.11 -33.94 55.43
N GLU A 528 -47.40 -33.76 55.09
CA GLU A 528 -48.52 -33.08 55.78
C GLU A 528 -48.64 -31.55 55.82
#